data_AF-A0A920W934-F1
#
_entry.id   AF-A0A920W934-F1
#
_cell.length_a   1.000
_cell.length_b   1.000
_cell.length_c   1.000
_cell.angle_alpha   90.00
_cell.angle_beta   90.00
_cell.angle_gamma   90.00
#
_symmetry.space_group_name_H-M   'P 1'
#
loop_
_entity.id
_entity.type
_entity.pdbx_description
1 polymer ?
#
loop_
_entity_poly.entity_id
_entity_poly.type
_entity_poly.pdbx_seq_one_letter_code
_entity_poly.pdbx_strand_id
1 'polypeptide(L)'
;MVRQEQNVDDVQSPFDGHSDTVKPEWIDFNGHFNAGFYVVCFDDAIESWMDFIGLGRPHREVHAVTTFSAQNHVTYLREVKRAPT
;
A
#
# COMPACT_ATOMS: atom_id res chain seq x y z
N MET A 1 -21.45 -14.05 0.41
CA MET A 1 -20.80 -15.14 1.16
C MET A 1 -19.31 -15.02 0.88
N VAL A 2 -18.57 -14.29 1.71
CA VAL A 2 -17.12 -14.09 1.54
C VAL A 2 -16.43 -15.17 2.39
N ARG A 3 -15.57 -15.97 1.77
CA ARG A 3 -14.78 -17.00 2.45
C ARG A 3 -13.79 -16.33 3.40
N GLN A 4 -14.10 -16.32 4.69
CA GLN A 4 -13.13 -16.15 5.78
C GLN A 4 -12.36 -17.47 5.98
N GLU A 5 -11.60 -17.91 4.98
CA GLU A 5 -10.83 -19.17 5.04
C GLU A 5 -9.35 -18.92 4.74
N GLN A 6 -8.77 -17.81 5.19
CA GLN A 6 -7.32 -17.69 5.22
C GLN A 6 -6.87 -17.60 6.67
N ASN A 7 -6.31 -18.71 7.14
CA ASN A 7 -5.69 -18.81 8.44
C ASN A 7 -4.36 -18.04 8.39
N VAL A 8 -4.08 -17.20 9.39
CA VAL A 8 -2.84 -16.38 9.43
C VAL A 8 -1.59 -17.25 9.37
N ASP A 9 -1.69 -18.50 9.84
CA ASP A 9 -0.59 -19.49 9.84
C ASP A 9 -0.28 -20.08 8.44
N ASP A 10 -1.19 -19.97 7.46
CA ASP A 10 -0.99 -20.48 6.10
C ASP A 10 -0.34 -19.44 5.16
N VAL A 11 0.09 -18.30 5.71
CA VAL A 11 0.57 -17.15 4.94
C VAL A 11 2.08 -17.17 4.85
N GLN A 12 2.61 -17.04 3.63
CA GLN A 12 4.05 -16.96 3.41
C GLN A 12 4.60 -15.70 4.11
N SER A 13 5.52 -15.91 5.05
CA SER A 13 6.24 -14.83 5.73
C SER A 13 7.54 -14.51 4.96
N PRO A 14 7.90 -13.23 4.79
CA PRO A 14 7.14 -12.03 5.19
C PRO A 14 5.94 -11.75 4.28
N PHE A 15 4.95 -11.00 4.78
CA PHE A 15 3.82 -10.52 3.97
C PHE A 15 4.31 -9.73 2.76
N ASP A 16 3.87 -10.14 1.57
CA ASP A 16 4.18 -9.54 0.27
C ASP A 16 2.90 -9.32 -0.53
N GLY A 17 2.10 -8.33 -0.10
CA GLY A 17 0.78 -8.07 -0.65
C GLY A 17 0.69 -6.93 -1.65
N HIS A 18 1.78 -6.20 -1.92
CA HIS A 18 1.77 -5.06 -2.83
C HIS A 18 3.11 -4.84 -3.51
N SER A 19 3.07 -4.68 -4.84
CA SER A 19 4.19 -4.26 -5.67
C SER A 19 3.65 -3.37 -6.79
N ASP A 20 4.38 -2.33 -7.14
CA ASP A 20 4.03 -1.43 -8.24
C ASP A 20 5.26 -1.03 -9.07
N THR A 21 5.03 -0.56 -10.28
CA THR A 21 6.03 0.01 -11.18
C THR A 21 5.88 1.52 -11.21
N VAL A 22 7.01 2.24 -11.16
CA VAL A 22 7.02 3.70 -11.22
C VAL A 22 6.38 4.20 -12.51
N LYS A 23 5.23 4.89 -12.37
CA LYS A 23 4.49 5.47 -13.50
C LYS A 23 5.18 6.74 -14.01
N PRO A 24 5.17 7.03 -15.32
CA PRO A 24 5.81 8.22 -15.89
C PRO A 24 5.33 9.53 -15.25
N GLU A 25 4.04 9.64 -14.96
CA GLU A 25 3.42 10.80 -14.31
C GLU A 25 3.86 11.02 -12.86
N TRP A 26 4.56 10.05 -12.26
CA TRP A 26 5.10 10.16 -10.91
C TRP A 26 6.50 10.77 -10.84
N ILE A 27 7.11 10.99 -12.01
CA ILE A 27 8.43 11.61 -12.12
C ILE A 27 8.28 13.13 -12.08
N ASP A 28 9.02 13.77 -11.19
CA ASP A 28 9.04 15.22 -11.07
C ASP A 28 9.89 15.90 -12.15
N PHE A 29 9.92 17.24 -12.12
CA PHE A 29 10.76 18.03 -13.02
C PHE A 29 12.26 17.71 -12.91
N ASN A 30 12.72 17.20 -11.77
CA ASN A 30 14.12 16.85 -11.54
C ASN A 30 14.47 15.46 -12.11
N GLY A 31 13.49 14.74 -12.65
CA GLY A 31 13.68 13.42 -13.24
C GLY A 31 13.70 12.28 -12.21
N HIS A 32 13.27 12.53 -10.98
CA HIS A 32 13.19 11.53 -9.91
C HIS A 32 11.76 11.37 -9.42
N PHE A 33 11.52 10.28 -8.68
CA PHE A 33 10.22 10.00 -8.11
C PHE A 33 9.78 11.14 -7.18
N ASN A 34 8.63 11.74 -7.47
CA ASN A 34 8.10 12.86 -6.70
C ASN A 34 7.83 12.41 -5.26
N ALA A 35 8.27 13.23 -4.30
CA ALA A 35 8.12 12.96 -2.88
C ALA A 35 6.67 12.64 -2.46
N GLY A 36 5.68 13.30 -3.06
CA GLY A 36 4.26 13.08 -2.75
C GLY A 36 3.74 11.70 -3.13
N PHE A 37 4.24 11.11 -4.23
CA PHE A 37 3.78 9.80 -4.68
C PHE A 37 4.30 8.64 -3.83
N TYR A 38 5.33 8.84 -2.99
CA TYR A 38 5.71 7.81 -2.00
C TYR A 38 4.55 7.53 -1.04
N VAL A 39 3.87 8.56 -0.56
CA VAL A 39 2.74 8.38 0.37
C VAL A 39 1.57 7.69 -0.31
N VAL A 40 1.34 7.94 -1.60
CA VAL A 40 0.31 7.24 -2.38
C VAL A 40 0.64 5.75 -2.48
N CYS A 41 1.87 5.39 -2.87
CA CYS A 41 2.27 3.98 -2.93
C CYS A 41 2.21 3.31 -1.54
N PHE A 42 2.57 4.03 -0.47
CA PHE A 42 2.44 3.49 0.88
C PHE A 42 0.98 3.30 1.31
N ASP A 43 0.08 4.20 0.92
CA ASP A 43 -1.36 4.07 1.20
C ASP A 43 -1.95 2.85 0.48
N ASP A 44 -1.61 2.63 -0.79
CA ASP A 44 -2.03 1.46 -1.56
C ASP A 44 -1.52 0.15 -0.94
N ALA A 45 -0.27 0.13 -0.46
CA ALA A 45 0.30 -1.02 0.23
C ALA A 45 -0.38 -1.28 1.59
N ILE A 46 -0.76 -0.21 2.31
CA ILE A 46 -1.51 -0.28 3.56
C ILE A 46 -2.92 -0.83 3.32
N GLU A 47 -3.60 -0.45 2.24
CA GLU A 47 -4.93 -1.00 1.88
C GLU A 47 -4.85 -2.53 1.73
N SER A 48 -3.85 -3.03 0.98
CA SER A 48 -3.62 -4.48 0.84
C SER A 48 -3.37 -5.18 2.18
N TRP A 49 -2.60 -4.57 3.08
CA TRP A 49 -2.38 -5.10 4.42
C TRP A 49 -3.65 -5.06 5.28
N MET A 50 -4.46 -4.00 5.21
CA MET A 50 -5.73 -3.89 5.93
C MET A 50 -6.73 -4.95 5.47
N ASP A 51 -6.82 -5.19 4.16
CA ASP A 51 -7.62 -6.29 3.61
C ASP A 51 -7.14 -7.64 4.16
N PHE A 52 -5.82 -7.86 4.21
CA PHE A 52 -5.20 -9.08 4.73
C PHE A 52 -5.54 -9.36 6.20
N ILE A 53 -5.50 -8.35 7.08
CA ILE A 53 -5.85 -8.51 8.50
C ILE A 53 -7.36 -8.42 8.79
N GLY A 54 -8.20 -8.36 7.75
CA GLY A 54 -9.65 -8.33 7.87
C GLY A 54 -10.23 -6.97 8.29
N LEU A 55 -9.48 -5.88 8.12
CA LEU A 55 -9.95 -4.49 8.28
C LEU A 55 -10.28 -3.80 6.94
N GLY A 56 -10.40 -4.61 5.89
CA GLY A 56 -10.69 -4.19 4.53
C GLY A 56 -12.12 -3.69 4.28
N ARG A 57 -12.44 -3.51 2.99
CA ARG A 57 -13.79 -3.10 2.54
C ARG A 57 -14.93 -3.93 3.14
N PRO A 58 -14.84 -5.28 3.24
CA PRO A 58 -15.91 -6.07 3.85
C PRO A 58 -16.17 -5.70 5.32
N HIS A 59 -15.13 -5.40 6.09
CA HIS A 59 -15.26 -5.00 7.50
C HIS A 59 -16.00 -3.67 7.63
N ARG A 60 -15.64 -2.69 6.80
CA ARG A 60 -16.32 -1.39 6.74
C ARG A 60 -17.81 -1.54 6.41
N GLU A 61 -18.14 -2.38 5.43
CA GLU A 61 -19.54 -2.61 5.02
C GLU A 61 -20.38 -3.25 6.13
N VAL A 62 -19.82 -4.22 6.85
CA VAL A 62 -20.52 -4.94 7.93
C VAL A 62 -20.71 -4.07 9.17
N HIS A 63 -19.69 -3.28 9.53
CA HIS A 63 -19.65 -2.58 10.82
C HIS A 63 -19.89 -1.07 10.73
N ALA A 64 -19.98 -0.50 9.53
CA ALA A 64 -20.13 0.94 9.29
C ALA A 64 -19.03 1.80 9.95
N VAL A 65 -17.80 1.30 9.98
CA VAL A 65 -16.60 1.98 10.52
C VAL A 65 -15.50 2.08 9.46
N THR A 66 -14.55 2.99 9.67
CA THR A 66 -13.36 3.14 8.80
C THR A 66 -12.14 3.49 9.64
N THR A 67 -10.96 3.26 9.08
CA THR A 67 -9.67 3.70 9.62
C THR A 67 -9.32 5.09 9.09
N PHE A 68 -8.41 5.78 9.79
CA PHE A 68 -7.82 7.04 9.33
C PHE A 68 -6.33 7.06 9.68
N SER A 69 -5.50 7.66 8.83
CA SER A 69 -4.09 7.89 9.13
C SER A 69 -3.95 9.15 9.99
N ALA A 70 -3.52 8.99 11.24
CA ALA A 70 -3.32 10.09 12.17
C ALA A 70 -2.02 10.85 11.93
N GLN A 71 -0.98 10.13 11.52
CA GLN A 71 0.36 10.66 11.30
C GLN A 71 1.14 9.71 10.40
N ASN A 72 1.98 10.27 9.55
CA ASN A 72 3.01 9.56 8.81
C ASN A 72 4.37 10.22 9.02
N HIS A 73 5.43 9.40 8.98
CA HIS A 73 6.82 9.87 8.93
C HIS A 73 7.49 9.19 7.74
N VAL A 74 7.98 10.00 6.80
CA VAL A 74 8.62 9.50 5.58
C VAL A 74 10.05 10.03 5.52
N THR A 75 11.00 9.12 5.34
CA THR A 75 12.41 9.46 5.14
C THR A 75 12.86 8.95 3.77
N TYR A 76 13.40 9.84 2.95
CA TYR A 76 13.87 9.53 1.60
C TYR A 76 15.37 9.18 1.64
N LEU A 77 15.69 7.90 1.58
CA LEU A 77 17.08 7.41 1.72
C LEU A 77 17.81 7.29 0.37
N ARG A 78 17.09 6.91 -0.67
CA ARG A 78 17.64 6.68 -2.01
C ARG A 78 16.61 7.08 -3.06
N GLU A 79 17.06 7.79 -4.08
CA GLU A 79 16.23 8.17 -5.20
C GLU A 79 15.69 6.95 -5.95
N VAL A 80 14.41 7.01 -6.29
CA VAL A 80 13.75 6.09 -7.21
C VAL A 80 13.62 6.79 -8.56
N LYS A 81 13.90 6.07 -9.64
CA LYS A 81 13.80 6.55 -11.02
C LYS A 81 12.83 5.67 -11.78
N ARG A 82 12.46 6.09 -12.99
CA ARG A 82 11.64 5.25 -13.88
C ARG A 82 12.29 3.88 -14.07
N ALA A 83 11.47 2.86 -14.28
CA ALA A 83 11.97 1.55 -14.69
C ALA A 83 12.75 1.67 -16.02
N PRO A 84 13.85 0.93 -16.20
CA PRO A 84 14.51 0.82 -17.50
C PRO A 84 13.49 0.36 -18.54
N THR A 85 13.45 1.04 -19.69
CA THR A 85 12.77 0.55 -20.90
C THR A 85 13.52 -0.62 -21.50
#